data_AF-A0AAV5TRD0-F1
#
_entry.id   AF-A0AAV5TRD0-F1
#
_cell.length_a   1.000
_cell.length_b   1.000
_cell.length_c   1.000
_cell.angle_alpha   90.00
_cell.angle_beta   90.00
_cell.angle_gamma   90.00
#
_symmetry.space_group_name_H-M   'P 1'
#
loop_
_entity.id
_entity.type
_entity.pdbx_description
1 polymer ?
#
loop_
_entity_poly.entity_id
_entity_poly.type
_entity_poly.pdbx_seq_one_letter_code
_entity_poly.pdbx_strand_id
1 'polypeptide(L)'
;QLEAGFRWLKKNVKSDFVVNIDSDTVAHIDRFMIKNVIIFCRNLANDFFLCDRLEHSPVIRDERSPWYVSYSDYAPSLFPQYCSGTGYAMMRRTFDKVVDHMCNFKVFEVEDAFFTGVVTEDLNALIVPGAVASKY
;
A
#
# COMPACT_ATOMS: atom_id res chain seq x y z
N GLN A 1 8.88 -10.16 7.18
CA GLN A 1 8.37 -9.83 8.53
C GLN A 1 7.04 -9.05 8.47
N LEU A 2 6.88 -8.10 7.54
CA LEU A 2 5.64 -7.35 7.34
C LEU A 2 4.41 -8.22 7.01
N GLU A 3 4.55 -9.24 6.15
CA GLU A 3 3.46 -10.18 5.85
C GLU A 3 2.85 -10.80 7.11
N ALA A 4 3.68 -11.24 8.06
CA ALA A 4 3.21 -11.79 9.33
C ALA A 4 2.48 -10.75 10.18
N GLY A 5 2.96 -9.49 10.16
CA GLY A 5 2.28 -8.36 10.80
C GLY A 5 0.89 -8.11 10.21
N PHE A 6 0.76 -8.15 8.89
CA PHE A 6 -0.52 -7.97 8.20
C PHE A 6 -1.50 -9.11 8.53
N ARG A 7 -1.03 -10.37 8.51
CA ARG A 7 -1.86 -11.52 8.91
C ARG A 7 -2.31 -11.42 10.37
N TRP A 8 -1.42 -11.00 11.26
CA TRP A 8 -1.75 -10.80 12.66
C TRP A 8 -2.80 -9.69 12.84
N LEU A 9 -2.62 -8.55 12.17
CA LEU A 9 -3.54 -7.42 12.26
C LEU A 9 -4.94 -7.79 11.72
N LYS A 10 -5.00 -8.50 10.60
CA LYS A 10 -6.26 -9.04 10.06
C LYS A 10 -6.99 -9.92 11.08
N LYS A 11 -6.27 -10.82 11.73
CA LYS A 11 -6.85 -11.81 12.65
C LYS A 11 -7.30 -11.19 13.98
N ASN A 12 -6.57 -10.20 14.51
CA ASN A 12 -6.70 -9.80 15.92
C ASN A 12 -7.28 -8.40 16.13
N VAL A 13 -7.27 -7.53 15.12
CA VAL A 13 -7.71 -6.14 15.27
C VAL A 13 -8.98 -5.92 14.48
N LYS A 14 -9.98 -5.23 15.05
CA LYS A 14 -11.14 -4.71 14.32
C LYS A 14 -10.98 -3.20 14.18
N SER A 15 -11.08 -2.69 12.96
CA SER A 15 -10.94 -1.26 12.65
C SER A 15 -11.73 -0.93 11.38
N ASP A 16 -12.08 0.35 11.19
CA ASP A 16 -12.75 0.80 9.96
C ASP A 16 -11.75 1.02 8.80
N PHE A 17 -10.50 1.30 9.16
CA PHE A 17 -9.38 1.54 8.25
C PHE A 17 -8.08 1.03 8.87
N VAL A 18 -7.04 0.92 8.04
CA VAL A 18 -5.69 0.55 8.44
C VAL A 18 -4.75 1.61 7.88
N VAL A 19 -3.73 1.96 8.66
CA VAL A 19 -2.66 2.90 8.26
C VAL A 19 -1.33 2.20 8.49
N ASN A 20 -0.49 2.17 7.46
CA ASN A 20 0.92 1.78 7.57
C ASN A 20 1.78 3.04 7.41
N ILE A 21 2.79 3.18 8.27
CA ILE A 21 3.69 4.34 8.33
C ILE A 21 5.07 3.82 8.70
N ASP A 22 6.09 4.25 7.98
CA ASP A 22 7.47 3.90 8.30
C ASP A 22 7.90 4.51 9.64
N SER A 23 8.85 3.84 10.31
CA SER A 23 9.32 4.27 11.64
C SER A 23 10.01 5.64 11.66
N ASP A 24 10.42 6.14 10.50
CA ASP A 24 11.07 7.43 10.30
C ASP A 24 10.12 8.52 9.72
N THR A 25 8.83 8.22 9.59
CA THR A 25 7.83 9.16 9.09
C THR A 25 7.06 9.85 10.22
N VAL A 26 6.87 11.16 10.09
CA VAL A 26 6.05 11.97 11.02
C VAL A 26 4.65 12.16 10.46
N ALA A 27 3.63 11.72 11.21
CA ALA A 27 2.23 11.87 10.83
C ALA A 27 1.47 12.83 11.74
N HIS A 28 0.80 13.82 11.15
CA HIS A 28 -0.17 14.65 11.86
C HIS A 28 -1.54 13.94 11.91
N ILE A 29 -1.75 13.10 12.92
CA ILE A 29 -2.88 12.17 13.00
C ILE A 29 -4.24 12.88 12.93
N ASP A 30 -4.44 14.02 13.62
CA ASP A 30 -5.74 14.71 13.59
C ASP A 30 -6.14 15.19 12.20
N ARG A 31 -5.18 15.78 11.48
CA ARG A 31 -5.39 16.27 10.11
C ARG A 31 -5.61 15.12 9.15
N PHE A 32 -4.90 14.01 9.34
CA PHE A 32 -5.05 12.79 8.56
C PHE A 32 -6.45 12.18 8.72
N MET A 33 -6.92 12.04 9.97
CA MET A 33 -8.22 11.48 10.30
C MET A 33 -9.37 12.33 9.76
N ILE A 34 -9.32 13.65 9.97
CA ILE A 34 -10.43 14.57 9.66
C ILE A 34 -10.55 14.83 8.15
N LYS A 35 -9.44 15.06 7.43
CA LYS A 35 -9.49 15.43 6.00
C LYS A 35 -9.57 14.24 5.06
N ASN A 36 -8.91 13.14 5.40
CA ASN A 36 -8.69 12.06 4.44
C ASN A 36 -9.57 10.86 4.78
N VAL A 37 -9.45 10.31 5.99
CA VAL A 37 -10.15 9.07 6.32
C VAL A 37 -11.67 9.28 6.44
N ILE A 38 -12.13 10.26 7.22
CA ILE A 38 -13.59 10.44 7.44
C ILE A 38 -14.32 10.89 6.16
N ILE A 39 -13.71 11.76 5.35
CA ILE A 39 -14.34 12.29 4.14
C ILE A 39 -14.36 11.25 3.01
N PHE A 40 -13.25 10.53 2.78
CA PHE A 40 -13.21 9.50 1.73
C PHE A 40 -13.95 8.23 2.15
N CYS A 41 -13.89 7.83 3.43
CA CYS A 41 -14.60 6.63 3.88
C CYS A 41 -16.13 6.78 3.86
N ARG A 42 -16.65 8.00 4.00
CA ARG A 42 -18.10 8.24 3.93
C ARG A 42 -18.64 8.30 2.50
N ASN A 43 -17.82 8.68 1.53
CA ASN A 43 -18.29 8.99 0.16
C ASN A 43 -17.87 7.97 -0.90
N LEU A 44 -16.85 7.14 -0.65
CA LEU A 44 -16.38 6.15 -1.62
C LEU A 44 -16.88 4.75 -1.24
N ALA A 45 -17.84 4.25 -2.01
CA ALA A 45 -18.32 2.87 -1.94
C ALA A 45 -17.32 1.83 -2.49
N ASN A 46 -16.11 2.25 -2.91
CA ASN A 46 -15.10 1.39 -3.55
C ASN A 46 -13.88 1.11 -2.66
N ASP A 47 -13.16 0.02 -2.92
CA ASP A 47 -11.87 -0.26 -2.29
C ASP A 47 -10.84 0.79 -2.71
N PHE A 48 -10.20 1.45 -1.75
CA PHE A 48 -9.22 2.50 -2.05
C PHE A 48 -8.03 2.55 -1.08
N PHE A 49 -7.00 3.25 -1.54
CA PHE A 49 -5.82 3.69 -0.79
C PHE A 49 -5.71 5.23 -0.79
N LEU A 50 -5.17 5.78 0.30
CA LEU A 50 -4.83 7.19 0.50
C LEU A 50 -3.33 7.28 0.77
N CYS A 51 -2.57 7.85 -0.16
CA CYS A 51 -1.10 7.89 -0.09
C CYS A 51 -0.52 8.87 -1.12
N ASP A 52 0.80 9.06 -1.08
CA ASP A 52 1.54 9.63 -2.20
C ASP A 52 1.72 8.56 -3.29
N ARG A 53 1.41 8.90 -4.54
CA ARG A 53 1.22 7.93 -5.62
C ARG A 53 2.46 7.87 -6.51
N LEU A 54 2.99 6.67 -6.71
CA LEU A 54 4.13 6.41 -7.57
C LEU A 54 3.69 5.65 -8.83
N GLU A 55 4.24 6.04 -9.97
CA GLU A 55 3.93 5.49 -11.29
C GLU A 55 5.22 5.25 -12.08
N HIS A 56 5.22 4.23 -12.94
CA HIS A 56 6.35 3.90 -13.83
C HIS A 56 7.69 3.66 -13.11
N SER A 57 7.66 3.24 -11.83
CA SER A 57 8.87 2.92 -11.09
C SER A 57 9.56 1.68 -11.67
N PRO A 58 10.86 1.77 -12.02
CA PRO A 58 11.60 0.62 -12.53
C PRO A 58 11.90 -0.40 -11.42
N VAL A 59 11.81 -1.68 -11.76
CA VAL A 59 12.20 -2.76 -10.87
C VAL A 59 13.73 -2.86 -10.85
N ILE A 60 14.33 -2.77 -9.68
CA ILE A 60 15.79 -2.82 -9.53
C ILE A 60 16.27 -4.26 -9.63
N ARG A 61 17.14 -4.54 -10.62
CA ARG A 61 17.72 -5.86 -10.90
C ARG A 61 19.19 -6.00 -10.50
N ASP A 62 19.72 -5.02 -9.78
CA ASP A 62 21.06 -5.10 -9.18
C ASP A 62 20.99 -5.81 -7.84
N GLU A 63 21.59 -7.00 -7.72
CA GLU A 63 21.63 -7.82 -6.49
C GLU A 63 22.31 -7.12 -5.30
N ARG A 64 23.04 -6.02 -5.53
CA ARG A 64 23.67 -5.21 -4.48
C ARG A 64 22.71 -4.20 -3.86
N SER A 65 21.57 -3.97 -4.49
CA SER A 65 20.54 -3.05 -4.01
C SER A 65 19.70 -3.72 -2.91
N PRO A 66 19.40 -3.04 -1.80
CA PRO A 66 18.44 -3.55 -0.82
C PRO A 66 17.00 -3.59 -1.37
N TRP A 67 16.74 -2.97 -2.52
CA TRP A 67 15.47 -3.00 -3.25
C TRP A 67 15.51 -3.96 -4.45
N TYR A 68 16.46 -4.90 -4.48
CA TYR A 68 16.57 -5.90 -5.55
C TYR A 68 15.32 -6.80 -5.61
N VAL A 69 14.83 -7.03 -6.83
CA VAL A 69 13.78 -8.04 -7.09
C VAL A 69 14.24 -8.91 -8.24
N SER A 70 14.19 -10.24 -8.09
CA SER A 70 14.59 -11.15 -9.16
C SER A 70 13.50 -11.30 -10.23
N TYR A 71 13.87 -11.68 -11.45
CA TYR A 71 12.89 -12.00 -12.50
C TYR A 71 11.95 -13.15 -12.11
N SER A 72 12.39 -14.03 -11.21
CA SER A 72 11.58 -15.15 -10.71
C SER A 72 10.54 -14.72 -9.67
N ASP A 73 10.76 -13.60 -8.97
CA ASP A 73 9.82 -13.05 -8.00
C ASP A 73 8.79 -12.16 -8.69
N TYR A 74 9.24 -11.38 -9.66
CA TYR A 74 8.41 -10.49 -10.44
C TYR A 74 9.03 -10.28 -11.82
N ALA A 75 8.36 -10.75 -12.87
CA ALA A 75 8.88 -10.73 -14.24
C ALA A 75 8.87 -9.34 -14.92
N PRO A 76 7.84 -8.48 -14.75
CA PRO A 76 7.79 -7.18 -15.42
C PRO A 76 8.94 -6.25 -15.05
N SER A 77 9.33 -5.36 -15.96
CA SER A 77 10.41 -4.39 -15.72
C SER A 77 9.97 -3.14 -14.94
N LEU A 78 8.66 -2.89 -14.85
CA LEU A 78 8.06 -1.77 -14.14
C LEU A 78 7.06 -2.29 -13.10
N PHE A 79 7.00 -1.60 -11.96
CA PHE A 79 5.90 -1.80 -11.02
C PHE A 79 4.62 -1.14 -11.57
N PRO A 80 3.43 -1.70 -11.26
CA PRO A 80 2.17 -0.99 -11.46
C PRO A 80 2.13 0.27 -10.58
N GLN A 81 1.10 1.08 -10.71
CA GLN A 81 0.89 2.20 -9.80
C GLN A 81 0.74 1.71 -8.36
N TYR A 82 1.43 2.35 -7.42
CA TYR A 82 1.45 1.96 -6.01
C TYR A 82 1.61 3.17 -5.09
N CYS A 83 1.44 2.96 -3.79
CA CYS A 83 1.67 3.96 -2.76
C CYS A 83 3.14 4.03 -2.35
N SER A 84 3.66 5.22 -2.12
CA SER A 84 4.98 5.43 -1.51
C SER A 84 5.04 4.87 -0.09
N GLY A 85 6.14 4.20 0.25
CA GLY A 85 6.42 3.59 1.56
C GLY A 85 6.38 4.54 2.76
N THR A 86 6.55 5.86 2.54
CA THR A 86 6.45 6.86 3.62
C THR A 86 5.16 6.72 4.44
N GLY A 87 4.05 6.37 3.78
CA GLY A 87 2.86 5.90 4.47
C GLY A 87 1.63 5.86 3.58
N TYR A 88 0.72 4.95 3.92
CA TYR A 88 -0.53 4.78 3.22
C TYR A 88 -1.64 4.33 4.17
N ALA A 89 -2.87 4.76 3.88
CA ALA A 89 -4.07 4.21 4.50
C ALA A 89 -4.98 3.55 3.50
N MET A 90 -5.81 2.66 4.01
CA MET A 90 -6.83 1.97 3.24
C MET A 90 -8.03 1.64 4.11
N MET A 91 -9.18 1.43 3.49
CA MET A 91 -10.32 0.87 4.19
C MET A 91 -10.01 -0.52 4.72
N ARG A 92 -10.69 -0.91 5.80
CA ARG A 92 -10.53 -2.26 6.33
C ARG A 92 -10.84 -3.36 5.30
N ARG A 93 -11.88 -3.18 4.50
CA ARG A 93 -12.21 -4.13 3.42
C ARG A 93 -11.10 -4.27 2.37
N THR A 94 -10.43 -3.16 2.02
CA THR A 94 -9.30 -3.17 1.07
C THR A 94 -8.17 -3.98 1.67
N PHE A 95 -7.82 -3.69 2.93
CA PHE A 95 -6.79 -4.43 3.67
C PHE A 95 -7.09 -5.92 3.73
N ASP A 96 -8.32 -6.31 4.09
CA ASP A 96 -8.69 -7.71 4.19
C ASP A 96 -8.55 -8.43 2.85
N LYS A 97 -8.95 -7.78 1.74
CA LYS A 97 -8.76 -8.31 0.38
C LYS A 97 -7.29 -8.47 0.01
N VAL A 98 -6.45 -7.46 0.29
CA VAL A 98 -4.99 -7.53 0.05
C VAL A 98 -4.39 -8.73 0.76
N VAL A 99 -4.70 -8.90 2.06
CA VAL A 99 -4.14 -9.99 2.87
C VAL A 99 -4.63 -11.37 2.41
N ASP A 100 -5.85 -11.49 1.89
CA ASP A 100 -6.33 -12.74 1.29
C ASP A 100 -5.69 -13.01 -0.07
N HIS A 101 -5.46 -11.96 -0.86
CA HIS A 101 -5.00 -12.08 -2.23
C HIS A 101 -3.48 -12.26 -2.35
N MET A 102 -2.70 -11.75 -1.39
CA MET A 102 -1.23 -11.84 -1.41
C MET A 102 -0.69 -13.28 -1.42
N CYS A 103 -1.49 -14.29 -1.03
CA CYS A 103 -1.07 -15.69 -1.05
C CYS A 103 -0.86 -16.24 -2.47
N ASN A 104 -1.35 -15.55 -3.51
CA ASN A 104 -1.19 -15.92 -4.91
C ASN A 104 0.14 -15.44 -5.51
N PHE A 105 0.95 -14.70 -4.75
CA PHE A 105 2.15 -14.04 -5.24
C PHE A 105 3.40 -14.46 -4.46
N LYS A 106 4.54 -14.36 -5.12
CA LYS A 106 5.84 -14.49 -4.46
C LYS A 106 6.20 -13.14 -3.84
N VAL A 107 6.33 -13.12 -2.51
CA VAL A 107 6.66 -11.91 -1.75
C VAL A 107 8.09 -11.47 -2.08
N PHE A 108 8.29 -10.16 -2.26
CA PHE A 108 9.60 -9.53 -2.46
C PHE A 108 9.76 -8.29 -1.57
N GLU A 109 10.98 -7.74 -1.50
CA GLU A 109 11.40 -6.75 -0.48
C GLU A 109 10.73 -5.37 -0.60
N VAL A 110 10.39 -4.94 -1.81
CA VAL A 110 9.72 -3.64 -2.07
C VAL A 110 8.25 -3.72 -1.67
N GLU A 111 8.02 -3.64 -0.36
CA GLU A 111 6.75 -3.91 0.32
C GLU A 111 5.57 -3.08 -0.18
N ASP A 112 5.81 -1.80 -0.37
CA ASP A 112 4.81 -0.81 -0.75
C ASP A 112 4.34 -1.09 -2.19
N ALA A 113 5.27 -1.35 -3.10
CA ALA A 113 4.98 -1.79 -4.47
C ALA A 113 4.29 -3.16 -4.52
N PHE A 114 4.69 -4.08 -3.63
CA PHE A 114 4.08 -5.40 -3.54
C PHE A 114 2.61 -5.32 -3.11
N PHE A 115 2.32 -4.74 -1.93
CA PHE A 115 0.98 -4.79 -1.36
C PHE A 115 -0.01 -3.81 -2.00
N THR A 116 0.45 -2.62 -2.38
CA THR A 116 -0.44 -1.54 -2.86
C THR A 116 -0.40 -1.36 -4.37
N GLY A 117 0.46 -2.13 -5.06
CA GLY A 117 0.54 -2.21 -6.51
C GLY A 117 0.22 -3.61 -7.00
N VAL A 118 1.20 -4.52 -6.90
CA VAL A 118 1.15 -5.86 -7.52
C VAL A 118 -0.03 -6.69 -7.03
N VAL A 119 -0.23 -6.79 -5.71
CA VAL A 119 -1.32 -7.58 -5.11
C VAL A 119 -2.70 -6.96 -5.39
N THR A 120 -2.76 -5.68 -5.76
CA THR A 120 -4.03 -4.96 -5.93
C THR A 120 -4.39 -4.68 -7.38
N GLU A 121 -3.51 -5.04 -8.32
CA GLU A 121 -3.66 -4.74 -9.74
C GLU A 121 -4.96 -5.31 -10.31
N ASP A 122 -5.34 -6.53 -9.90
CA ASP A 122 -6.57 -7.20 -10.32
C ASP A 122 -7.77 -6.97 -9.37
N LEU A 123 -7.53 -6.36 -8.20
CA LEU A 123 -8.56 -6.06 -7.20
C LEU A 123 -9.33 -4.77 -7.49
N ASN A 124 -8.96 -4.01 -8.53
CA ASN A 124 -9.53 -2.71 -8.89
C ASN A 124 -9.53 -1.71 -7.71
N ALA A 125 -8.57 -1.82 -6.80
CA ALA A 125 -8.44 -0.87 -5.69
C ALA A 125 -7.90 0.47 -6.22
N LEU A 126 -8.57 1.57 -5.86
CA LEU A 126 -8.23 2.90 -6.36
C LEU A 126 -7.23 3.60 -5.45
N ILE A 127 -6.14 4.13 -5.99
CA ILE A 127 -5.33 5.12 -5.27
C ILE A 127 -5.95 6.50 -5.50
N VAL A 128 -6.46 7.11 -4.44
CA VAL A 128 -7.19 8.39 -4.52
C VAL A 128 -6.21 9.52 -4.86
N PRO A 129 -6.41 10.23 -5.98
CA PRO A 129 -5.56 11.36 -6.33
C PRO A 129 -5.67 12.50 -5.32
N GLY A 130 -4.56 13.19 -5.03
CA GLY A 130 -4.57 14.39 -4.19
C GLY A 130 -4.85 14.14 -2.70
N ALA A 131 -4.86 12.87 -2.25
CA ALA A 131 -4.99 12.52 -0.83
C ALA A 131 -3.82 13.06 0.01
N VAL A 132 -2.65 13.20 -0.62
CA VAL A 132 -1.47 13.88 -0.08
C VAL A 132 -1.23 15.13 -0.91
N ALA A 133 -1.13 16.29 -0.25
CA ALA A 133 -0.79 17.54 -0.94
C ALA A 133 0.66 17.43 -1.44
N SER A 134 0.86 17.53 -2.76
CA SER A 134 2.20 17.49 -3.34
C SER A 134 2.93 18.81 -3.01
N LYS A 135 3.85 18.74 -2.04
CA LYS A 135 4.76 19.81 -1.62
C LYS A 135 4.07 21.06 -1.05
N TYR A 136 4.77 21.73 -0.14
CA TYR A 136 4.50 23.12 0.23
C TYR A 136 4.67 24.02 -0.99
#